data_AF-A0A9Q1B194-F1
#
_entry.id   AF-A0A9Q1B194-F1
#
_cell.length_a   1.000
_cell.length_b   1.000
_cell.length_c   1.000
_cell.angle_alpha   90.00
_cell.angle_beta   90.00
_cell.angle_gamma   90.00
#
_symmetry.space_group_name_H-M   'P 1'
#
loop_
_entity.id
_entity.type
_entity.pdbx_description
1 polymer ?
#
loop_
_entity_poly.entity_id
_entity_poly.type
_entity_poly.pdbx_seq_one_letter_code
_entity_poly.pdbx_strand_id
1 'polypeptide(L)'
;LCLEVGLVSIRAQVKVLMIDYWLKVIFFTEGLDPLVLIDSSQSEWKQLVVKEIRQTGFFNSILKAMGYNDAKVVVKLRIWDIESKN
;
A
#
# COMPACT_ATOMS: atom_id res chain seq x y z
N LEU A 1 28.64 -1.43 3.63
CA LEU A 1 27.74 -0.33 3.20
C LEU A 1 26.75 -0.70 2.09
N CYS A 2 27.03 -1.63 1.16
CA CYS A 2 26.09 -1.90 0.05
C CYS A 2 24.87 -2.79 0.37
N LEU A 3 24.92 -3.64 1.40
CA LEU A 3 23.81 -4.54 1.73
C LEU A 3 22.61 -3.81 2.36
N GLU A 4 22.88 -2.82 3.21
CA GLU A 4 21.84 -2.03 3.89
C GLU A 4 21.05 -1.17 2.90
N VAL A 5 21.74 -0.54 1.94
CA VAL A 5 21.10 0.25 0.88
C VAL A 5 20.22 -0.64 -0.03
N GLY A 6 20.68 -1.86 -0.33
CA GLY A 6 19.89 -2.83 -1.10
C GLY A 6 18.63 -3.31 -0.36
N LEU A 7 18.73 -3.52 0.95
CA LEU A 7 17.59 -3.94 1.80
C LEU A 7 16.50 -2.88 1.89
N VAL A 8 16.86 -1.60 2.00
CA VAL A 8 15.90 -0.47 2.00
C VAL A 8 15.12 -0.42 0.69
N SER A 9 15.81 -0.60 -0.44
CA SER A 9 15.18 -0.63 -1.77
C SER A 9 14.17 -1.79 -1.92
N ILE A 10 14.53 -3.00 -1.47
CA ILE A 10 13.64 -4.16 -1.53
C ILE A 10 12.42 -3.95 -0.64
N ARG A 11 12.61 -3.43 0.58
CA ARG A 11 11.51 -3.14 1.51
C ARG A 11 10.52 -2.13 0.93
N ALA A 12 11.03 -1.05 0.32
CA ALA A 12 10.21 -0.05 -0.35
C ALA A 12 9.40 -0.66 -1.51
N GLN A 13 10.01 -1.52 -2.32
CA GLN A 13 9.32 -2.20 -3.42
C GLN A 13 8.20 -3.13 -2.94
N VAL A 14 8.43 -3.89 -1.86
CA VAL A 14 7.40 -4.75 -1.25
C VAL A 14 6.23 -3.91 -0.75
N LYS A 15 6.49 -2.79 -0.06
CA LYS A 15 5.44 -1.87 0.41
C LYS A 15 4.63 -1.28 -0.75
N VAL A 16 5.29 -0.88 -1.84
CA VAL A 16 4.63 -0.37 -3.05
C VAL A 16 3.72 -1.43 -3.66
N LEU A 17 4.18 -2.68 -3.79
CA LEU A 17 3.39 -3.79 -4.32
C LEU A 17 2.15 -4.09 -3.46
N MET A 18 2.34 -4.16 -2.14
CA MET A 18 1.25 -4.38 -1.19
C MET A 18 0.17 -3.29 -1.31
N ILE A 19 0.57 -2.03 -1.37
CA ILE A 19 -0.37 -0.92 -1.45
C ILE A 19 -1.01 -0.81 -2.83
N ASP A 20 -0.29 -1.08 -3.93
CA ASP A 20 -0.90 -1.11 -5.27
C ASP A 20 -1.98 -2.19 -5.37
N TYR A 21 -1.73 -3.36 -4.80
CA TYR A 21 -2.74 -4.43 -4.73
C TYR A 21 -3.95 -4.01 -3.88
N TRP A 22 -3.72 -3.37 -2.74
CA TRP A 22 -4.80 -2.86 -1.90
C TRP A 22 -5.63 -1.75 -2.55
N LEU A 23 -4.99 -0.85 -3.29
CA LEU A 23 -5.70 0.16 -4.08
C LEU A 23 -6.57 -0.51 -5.15
N LYS A 24 -6.08 -1.55 -5.82
CA LYS A 24 -6.91 -2.31 -6.76
C LYS A 24 -8.12 -2.94 -6.09
N VAL A 25 -7.95 -3.54 -4.91
CA VAL A 25 -9.07 -4.06 -4.10
C VAL A 25 -10.08 -2.97 -3.74
N ILE A 26 -9.62 -1.76 -3.42
CA ILE A 26 -10.48 -0.63 -3.06
C ILE A 26 -11.31 -0.11 -4.25
N PHE A 27 -10.69 -0.03 -5.44
CA PHE A 27 -11.24 0.67 -6.61
C PHE A 27 -11.86 -0.25 -7.66
N PHE A 28 -11.40 -1.50 -7.75
CA PHE A 28 -11.82 -2.49 -8.75
C PHE A 28 -12.20 -3.79 -8.02
N THR A 29 -13.35 -3.76 -7.36
CA THR A 29 -13.89 -4.93 -6.65
C THR A 29 -14.36 -6.02 -7.63
N GLU A 30 -14.76 -5.63 -8.85
CA GLU A 30 -15.17 -6.55 -9.90
C GLU A 30 -14.03 -7.53 -10.28
N GLY A 31 -14.26 -8.83 -10.04
CA GLY A 31 -13.28 -9.90 -10.26
C GLY A 31 -12.31 -10.16 -9.10
N LEU A 32 -12.23 -9.25 -8.11
CA LEU A 32 -11.50 -9.45 -6.85
C LEU A 32 -12.44 -9.76 -5.67
N ASP A 33 -13.75 -9.58 -5.83
CA ASP A 33 -14.79 -9.88 -4.84
C ASP A 33 -14.64 -11.25 -4.17
N PRO A 34 -14.34 -12.36 -4.86
CA PRO A 34 -14.13 -13.64 -4.19
C PRO A 34 -12.97 -13.60 -3.19
N LEU A 35 -11.88 -12.90 -3.52
CA LEU A 35 -10.70 -12.78 -2.66
C LEU A 35 -10.97 -11.85 -1.48
N VAL A 36 -11.73 -10.78 -1.70
CA VAL A 36 -12.14 -9.82 -0.66
C VAL A 36 -13.17 -10.41 0.30
N LEU A 37 -14.07 -11.27 -0.21
CA LEU A 37 -15.09 -11.96 0.58
C LEU A 37 -14.53 -13.14 1.38
N ILE A 38 -13.50 -13.81 0.88
CA ILE A 38 -12.76 -14.85 1.62
C ILE A 38 -11.91 -14.21 2.71
N ASP A 39 -11.36 -13.02 2.46
CA ASP A 39 -10.57 -12.29 3.43
C ASP A 39 -11.46 -11.58 4.45
N SER A 40 -11.93 -12.36 5.44
CA SER A 40 -12.64 -11.81 6.58
C SER A 40 -11.85 -10.61 7.14
N SER A 41 -12.56 -9.55 7.52
CA SER A 41 -12.02 -8.27 7.98
C SER A 41 -10.96 -8.30 9.09
N GLN A 42 -10.59 -9.48 9.59
CA GLN A 42 -9.57 -9.77 10.58
C GLN A 42 -8.20 -10.19 10.01
N SER A 43 -8.02 -10.29 8.68
CA SER A 43 -6.77 -10.78 8.12
C SER A 43 -5.56 -9.96 8.55
N GLU A 44 -4.49 -10.64 8.97
CA GLU A 44 -3.23 -10.01 9.37
C GLU A 44 -2.68 -9.14 8.24
N TRP A 45 -2.88 -9.57 6.99
CA TRP A 45 -2.48 -8.84 5.80
C TRP A 45 -3.21 -7.50 5.67
N LYS A 46 -4.54 -7.47 5.83
CA LYS A 46 -5.32 -6.23 5.80
C LYS A 46 -4.90 -5.27 6.91
N GLN A 47 -4.69 -5.79 8.12
CA GLN A 47 -4.23 -4.96 9.25
C GLN A 47 -2.84 -4.37 8.97
N LEU A 48 -1.93 -5.17 8.42
CA LEU A 48 -0.60 -4.76 8.03
C LEU A 48 -0.66 -3.65 6.96
N VAL A 49 -1.44 -3.84 5.89
CA VAL A 49 -1.57 -2.84 4.83
C VAL A 49 -2.18 -1.54 5.35
N VAL A 50 -3.24 -1.61 6.16
CA VAL A 50 -3.85 -0.41 6.77
C VAL A 50 -2.84 0.32 7.67
N LYS A 51 -2.02 -0.42 8.41
CA LYS A 51 -0.94 0.15 9.23
C LYS A 51 0.10 0.86 8.36
N GLU A 52 0.58 0.23 7.28
CA GLU A 52 1.53 0.84 6.34
C GLU A 52 0.95 2.10 5.67
N ILE A 53 -0.32 2.07 5.24
CA ILE A 53 -0.99 3.25 4.69
C ILE A 53 -1.07 4.38 5.72
N ARG A 54 -1.38 4.07 6.98
CA ARG A 54 -1.37 5.09 8.04
C ARG A 54 0.02 5.68 8.28
N GLN A 55 1.09 4.89 8.17
CA GLN A 55 2.47 5.40 8.27
C GLN A 55 2.80 6.38 7.15
N THR A 56 2.20 6.22 5.96
CA THR A 56 2.35 7.21 4.89
C THR A 56 1.63 8.54 5.16
N GLY A 57 0.72 8.56 6.15
CA GLY A 57 -0.11 9.72 6.50
C GLY A 57 -1.45 9.75 5.78
N PHE A 58 -1.81 8.69 5.05
CA PHE A 58 -3.07 8.60 4.31
C PHE A 58 -4.11 7.73 5.03
N PHE A 59 -5.37 7.94 4.66
CA PHE A 59 -6.51 7.10 5.05
C PHE A 59 -7.22 6.59 3.80
N ASN A 60 -7.82 5.41 3.88
CA ASN A 60 -8.54 4.81 2.74
C ASN A 60 -9.62 5.75 2.16
N SER A 61 -10.27 6.57 2.99
CA SER A 61 -11.25 7.58 2.55
C SER A 61 -10.61 8.66 1.66
N ILE A 62 -9.44 9.16 2.05
CA ILE A 62 -8.68 10.16 1.29
C ILE A 62 -8.21 9.55 -0.04
N LEU A 63 -7.65 8.34 0.01
CA LEU A 63 -7.20 7.64 -1.19
C LEU A 63 -8.34 7.40 -2.16
N LYS A 64 -9.52 6.98 -1.67
CA LYS A 64 -10.75 6.86 -2.48
C LYS A 64 -11.13 8.18 -3.15
N ALA A 65 -11.07 9.30 -2.43
CA ALA A 65 -11.41 10.61 -2.96
C ALA A 65 -10.44 11.10 -4.04
N MET A 66 -9.16 10.69 -3.99
CA MET A 66 -8.15 11.04 -5.01
C MET A 66 -8.36 10.29 -6.33
N GLY A 67 -8.99 9.11 -6.31
CA GLY A 67 -9.03 8.23 -7.47
C GLY A 67 -7.77 7.36 -7.60
N TYR A 68 -7.90 6.24 -8.33
CA TYR A 68 -6.90 5.17 -8.35
C TYR A 68 -5.50 5.62 -8.81
N ASN A 69 -5.43 6.35 -9.94
CA ASN A 69 -4.15 6.75 -10.53
C ASN A 69 -3.39 7.73 -9.64
N ASP A 70 -4.08 8.73 -9.10
CA ASP A 70 -3.46 9.75 -8.25
C ASP A 70 -3.06 9.15 -6.89
N ALA A 71 -3.93 8.34 -6.28
CA ALA A 71 -3.61 7.61 -5.05
C ALA A 71 -2.36 6.74 -5.21
N LYS A 72 -2.22 6.04 -6.36
CA LYS A 72 -1.05 5.21 -6.66
C LYS A 72 0.24 6.02 -6.72
N VAL A 73 0.23 7.15 -7.44
CA VAL A 73 1.42 8.00 -7.60
C VAL A 73 1.82 8.61 -6.25
N VAL A 74 0.85 9.19 -5.55
CA VAL A 74 1.08 9.90 -4.29
C VAL A 74 1.60 8.96 -3.20
N VAL A 75 1.01 7.77 -3.05
CA VAL A 75 1.47 6.81 -2.03
C VAL A 75 2.84 6.25 -2.37
N LYS A 76 3.11 5.96 -3.65
CA LYS A 76 4.45 5.51 -4.09
C LYS A 76 5.50 6.55 -3.71
N LEU A 77 5.32 7.81 -4.12
CA LEU A 77 6.25 8.90 -3.78
C LEU A 77 6.46 8.99 -2.26
N ARG A 78 5.39 8.88 -1.49
CA ARG A 78 5.45 8.97 -0.03
C ARG A 78 6.23 7.83 0.63
N ILE A 79 6.11 6.60 0.13
CA ILE A 79 6.91 5.46 0.61
C ILE A 79 8.39 5.71 0.34
N TRP A 80 8.72 6.16 -0.87
CA TRP A 80 10.11 6.49 -1.23
C TRP A 80 10.69 7.59 -0.33
N ASP A 81 9.91 8.63 -0.04
CA ASP A 81 10.32 9.70 0.89
C ASP A 81 10.58 9.20 2.31
N ILE A 82 9.78 8.25 2.81
CA ILE A 82 9.93 7.69 4.16
C ILE A 82 11.15 6.78 4.24
N GLU A 83 11.31 5.89 3.26
CA GLU A 83 12.40 4.91 3.24
C GLU A 83 13.74 5.57 2.91
N SER A 84 13.78 6.68 2.16
CA SER A 84 15.01 7.44 1.90
C SER A 84 15.49 8.27 3.09
N LYS A 85 14.65 8.47 4.11
CA LYS A 85 14.95 9.24 5.33
C LYS A 85 15.32 8.36 6.53
N ASN A 86 15.11 7.05 6.44
CA ASN A 86 15.47 6.05 7.46
C ASN A 86 16.78 5.34 7.08
#